data_AF-A0A9W6FMP9-F1
#
_entry.id   AF-A0A9W6FMP9-F1
#
_cell.length_a   1.000
_cell.length_b   1.000
_cell.length_c   1.000
_cell.angle_alpha   90.00
_cell.angle_beta   90.00
_cell.angle_gamma   90.00
#
_symmetry.space_group_name_H-M   'P 1'
#
loop_
_entity.id
_entity.type
_entity.pdbx_description
1 polymer ?
#
loop_
_entity_poly.entity_id
_entity_poly.type
_entity_poly.pdbx_seq_one_letter_code
_entity_poly.pdbx_strand_id
1 'polypeptide(L)' 'MRTKLWRGPALRATTLIAATLTLAGCATTTGTGATKVYCGAAAPIRWSHQDTDETIRQAKAANAVGRELCGWK' A
#
# COMPACT_ATOMS: atom_id res chain seq x y z
N MET A 1 -32.63 -37.75 4.38
CA MET A 1 -31.37 -37.34 3.73
C MET A 1 -30.62 -36.40 4.68
N ARG A 2 -29.47 -36.81 5.25
CA ARG A 2 -28.63 -35.94 6.09
C ARG A 2 -27.49 -35.39 5.23
N THR A 3 -27.43 -34.08 5.07
CA THR A 3 -26.33 -33.37 4.41
C THR A 3 -25.06 -33.51 5.24
N LYS A 4 -24.26 -34.52 4.93
CA LYS A 4 -22.93 -34.76 5.50
C LYS A 4 -21.89 -33.93 4.76
N LEU A 5 -22.14 -32.62 4.61
CA LEU A 5 -21.17 -31.71 4.02
C LEU A 5 -20.47 -30.95 5.15
N TRP A 6 -19.13 -31.01 5.12
CA TRP A 6 -18.24 -29.94 5.60
C TRP A 6 -17.79 -29.96 7.07
N ARG A 7 -17.18 -31.07 7.53
CA ARG A 7 -16.23 -31.06 8.66
C ARG A 7 -15.00 -31.95 8.40
N GLY A 8 -14.44 -31.88 7.19
CA GLY A 8 -13.26 -32.65 6.78
C GLY A 8 -12.00 -31.77 6.63
N PRO A 9 -10.80 -32.36 6.66
CA PRO A 9 -9.52 -31.64 6.49
C PRO A 9 -9.44 -30.84 5.17
N ALA A 10 -10.17 -31.28 4.13
CA ALA A 10 -10.31 -30.56 2.86
C ALA A 10 -10.88 -29.14 3.04
N LEU A 11 -11.83 -28.95 3.96
CA LEU A 11 -12.41 -27.61 4.19
C LEU A 11 -11.42 -26.65 4.82
N ARG A 12 -10.62 -27.15 5.77
CA ARG A 12 -9.57 -26.37 6.43
C ARG A 12 -8.47 -25.96 5.44
N ALA A 13 -8.11 -26.86 4.53
CA ALA A 13 -7.15 -26.59 3.47
C ALA A 13 -7.66 -25.48 2.53
N THR A 14 -8.92 -25.54 2.10
CA THR A 14 -9.51 -24.50 1.23
C THR A 14 -9.55 -23.13 1.90
N THR A 15 -9.90 -23.05 3.19
CA THR A 15 -9.91 -21.77 3.92
C THR A 15 -8.50 -21.18 4.04
N LEU A 16 -7.48 -22.01 4.30
CA LEU A 16 -6.09 -21.55 4.37
C LEU A 16 -5.59 -21.05 3.01
N ILE A 17 -5.88 -21.77 1.93
CA ILE A 17 -5.50 -21.35 0.57
C ILE A 17 -6.19 -20.03 0.20
N ALA A 18 -7.49 -19.89 0.49
CA ALA A 18 -8.21 -18.65 0.23
C ALA A 18 -7.61 -17.47 1.02
N ALA A 19 -7.28 -17.69 2.30
CA ALA A 19 -6.65 -16.67 3.15
C ALA A 19 -5.27 -16.23 2.64
N THR A 20 -4.41 -17.17 2.23
CA THR A 20 -3.07 -16.84 1.71
C THR A 20 -3.14 -16.09 0.38
N LEU A 21 -4.04 -16.49 -0.53
CA LEU A 21 -4.25 -15.79 -1.80
C LEU A 21 -4.77 -14.36 -1.59
N THR A 22 -5.66 -14.15 -0.61
CA THR A 22 -6.19 -12.82 -0.29
C THR A 22 -5.10 -11.91 0.27
N LEU A 23 -4.27 -12.45 1.18
CA LEU A 23 -3.14 -11.70 1.76
C LEU A 23 -2.07 -11.33 0.71
N ALA A 24 -1.76 -12.26 -0.21
CA ALA A 24 -0.83 -12.01 -1.31
C ALA A 24 -1.36 -10.92 -2.28
N GLY A 25 -2.66 -10.90 -2.53
CA GLY A 25 -3.32 -9.84 -3.29
C GLY A 25 -3.18 -8.46 -2.61
N CYS A 26 -3.45 -8.38 -1.31
CA CYS A 26 -3.26 -7.14 -0.53
C CYS A 26 -1.80 -6.65 -0.56
N ALA A 27 -0.82 -7.55 -0.43
CA ALA A 27 0.59 -7.17 -0.48
C ALA A 27 1.00 -6.57 -1.84
N THR A 28 0.44 -7.09 -2.93
CA THR A 28 0.72 -6.63 -4.30
C THR A 28 0.16 -5.22 -4.54
N THR A 29 -1.08 -4.97 -4.12
CA THR A 29 -1.74 -3.67 -4.30
C THR A 29 -1.16 -2.59 -3.38
N THR A 30 -0.84 -2.93 -2.13
CA THR A 30 -0.53 -1.92 -1.10
C THR A 30 0.98 -1.74 -0.87
N GLY A 31 1.80 -2.78 -1.03
CA GLY A 31 3.20 -2.76 -0.59
C GLY A 31 4.22 -2.34 -1.64
N THR A 32 4.04 -2.75 -2.90
CA THR A 32 5.07 -2.55 -3.95
C THR A 32 4.55 -1.87 -5.21
N GLY A 33 3.32 -2.19 -5.64
CA GLY A 33 2.68 -1.53 -6.79
C GLY A 33 2.39 -0.06 -6.52
N ALA A 34 1.77 0.24 -5.36
CA ALA A 34 1.41 1.60 -4.97
C ALA A 34 2.62 2.54 -4.92
N THR A 35 3.73 2.10 -4.31
CA THR A 35 4.97 2.89 -4.24
C THR A 35 5.52 3.20 -5.62
N LYS A 36 5.59 2.21 -6.52
CA LYS A 36 6.08 2.42 -7.89
C LYS A 36 5.21 3.41 -8.67
N VAL A 37 3.89 3.29 -8.56
CA VAL A 37 2.94 4.21 -9.20
C VAL A 37 3.08 5.63 -8.64
N TYR A 38 3.10 5.76 -7.31
CA TYR A 38 3.23 7.05 -6.64
C TYR A 38 4.55 7.74 -7.01
N CYS A 39 5.68 7.05 -6.84
CA CYS A 39 7.00 7.62 -7.11
C CYS A 39 7.24 7.93 -8.60
N GLY A 40 6.51 7.28 -9.52
CA GLY A 40 6.54 7.60 -10.94
C GLY A 40 5.65 8.79 -11.34
N ALA A 41 4.62 9.09 -10.55
CA ALA A 41 3.67 10.17 -10.83
C ALA A 41 3.96 11.47 -10.06
N ALA A 42 4.55 11.36 -8.86
CA ALA A 42 4.86 12.48 -7.99
C ALA A 42 6.33 12.92 -8.12
N ALA A 43 6.63 14.14 -7.67
CA ALA A 43 7.97 14.73 -7.68
C ALA A 43 8.19 15.62 -6.45
N PRO A 44 9.45 15.99 -6.12
CA PRO A 44 9.75 16.88 -5.01
C PRO A 44 8.98 18.21 -5.10
N ILE A 45 8.35 18.59 -3.99
CA ILE A 45 7.58 19.83 -3.88
C ILE A 45 8.55 20.99 -3.69
N ARG A 46 8.55 21.93 -4.64
CA ARG A 46 9.25 23.21 -4.53
C ARG A 46 8.40 24.22 -3.77
N TRP A 47 9.05 25.13 -3.06
CA TRP A 47 8.35 26.25 -2.43
C TRP A 47 7.99 27.31 -3.45
N SER A 48 6.89 27.99 -3.15
CA SER A 48 6.37 29.15 -3.85
C SER A 48 6.34 30.35 -2.92
N HIS A 49 6.30 31.55 -3.50
CA HIS A 49 6.08 32.80 -2.77
C HIS A 49 4.67 32.89 -2.15
N GLN A 50 3.75 32.04 -2.59
CA GLN A 50 2.38 31.97 -2.08
C GLN A 50 2.23 30.98 -0.91
N ASP A 51 3.29 30.22 -0.61
CA ASP A 51 3.23 29.29 0.49
C ASP A 51 3.14 30.02 1.82
N THR A 52 2.34 29.44 2.72
CA THR A 52 2.27 29.85 4.12
C THR A 52 3.20 28.97 4.94
N ASP A 53 3.49 29.35 6.19
CA ASP A 53 4.27 28.51 7.10
C ASP A 53 3.70 27.08 7.22
N GLU A 54 2.38 26.96 7.19
CA GLU A 54 1.71 25.66 7.26
C GLU A 54 1.93 24.84 5.98
N THR A 55 1.82 25.42 4.79
CA THR A 55 2.06 24.67 3.54
C THR A 55 3.55 24.35 3.35
N ILE A 56 4.46 25.21 3.81
CA ILE A 56 5.90 24.91 3.88
C ILE A 56 6.16 23.71 4.78
N ARG A 57 5.54 23.67 5.97
CA ARG A 57 5.67 22.55 6.91
C ARG A 57 5.20 21.24 6.27
N GLN A 58 4.07 21.27 5.57
CA GLN A 58 3.53 20.11 4.86
C GLN A 58 4.44 19.67 3.71
N ALA A 59 4.94 20.62 2.90
CA ALA A 59 5.87 20.33 1.81
C ALA A 59 7.17 19.69 2.33
N LYS A 60 7.71 20.17 3.46
CA LYS A 60 8.87 19.56 4.13
C LYS A 60 8.59 18.12 4.54
N ALA A 61 7.44 17.85 5.17
CA ALA A 61 7.06 16.52 5.59
C ALA A 61 6.89 15.57 4.40
N ALA A 62 6.17 16.00 3.36
CA ALA A 62 5.97 15.21 2.15
C ALA A 62 7.30 14.91 1.43
N ASN A 63 8.18 15.91 1.31
CA ASN A 63 9.50 15.70 0.72
C ASN A 63 10.37 14.77 1.56
N ALA A 64 10.23 14.76 2.90
CA ALA A 64 10.94 13.81 3.75
C ALA A 64 10.51 12.36 3.47
N VAL A 65 9.20 12.12 3.38
CA VAL A 65 8.66 10.81 2.99
C VAL A 65 9.12 10.42 1.58
N GLY A 66 9.09 11.36 0.64
CA GLY A 66 9.55 11.11 -0.74
C GLY A 66 11.04 10.78 -0.84
N ARG A 67 11.91 11.34 0.03
CA ARG A 67 13.32 10.94 0.11
C ARG A 67 13.47 9.50 0.58
N GLU A 68 12.73 9.10 1.61
CA GLU A 68 12.78 7.75 2.18
C GLU A 68 12.17 6.70 1.24
N LEU A 69 10.99 7.01 0.67
CA LEU A 69 10.19 6.07 -0.11
C LEU A 69 10.59 6.01 -1.59
N CYS A 70 10.95 7.16 -2.19
CA CYS A 70 11.16 7.31 -3.63
C CYS A 70 12.60 7.67 -4.02
N GLY A 71 13.51 7.93 -3.06
CA GLY A 71 14.90 8.29 -3.34
C GLY A 71 15.08 9.68 -3.97
N TRP A 72 14.12 10.58 -3.74
CA TRP A 72 14.20 11.97 -4.21
C TRP A 72 15.42 12.71 -3.65
N LYS A 73 15.89 13.73 -4.37
CA LYS A 73 17.01 14.59 -3.97
C LYS A 73 16.57 16.04 -3.82
#